data_AF-A0A379X1Z5-F1
#
_entry.id   AF-A0A379X1Z5-F1
#
_cell.length_a   1.000
_cell.length_b   1.000
_cell.length_c   1.000
_cell.angle_alpha   90.00
_cell.angle_beta   90.00
_cell.angle_gamma   90.00
#
_symmetry.space_group_name_H-M   'P 1'
#
loop_
_entity.id
_entity.type
_entity.pdbx_description
1 polymer ?
#
loop_
_entity_poly.entity_id
_entity_poly.type
_entity_poly.pdbx_seq_one_letter_code
_entity_poly.pdbx_strand_id
1 'polypeptide(L)'
;MGQRIPVTLGNIAPLSLTPFRPGRMALVCEGGGQRGIFTAGVLDEFMRAQFNPFHLYFGTSAGAQNLSAYLCNQPGYGRKVIMRYTTRREFFDPLRFVRGGNLIDLDWLVESTAARMPLQMDTAARLFDSGKSFYMCACRGMITRRAISRRQNKTGLISFAPPAPYRVSTVPALR
;
A
#
# COMPACT_ATOMS: atom_id res chain seq x y z
N MET A 1 -4.66 -17.86 23.56
CA MET A 1 -4.20 -19.26 23.72
C MET A 1 -4.36 -19.97 22.39
N GLY A 2 -3.28 -20.51 21.81
CA GLY A 2 -3.36 -21.32 20.58
C GLY A 2 -3.72 -22.76 20.92
N GLN A 3 -4.54 -23.40 20.08
CA GLN A 3 -4.91 -24.80 20.23
C GLN A 3 -3.86 -25.67 19.52
N ARG A 4 -3.15 -26.54 20.25
CA ARG A 4 -2.17 -27.47 19.65
C ARG A 4 -2.93 -28.61 18.98
N ILE A 5 -2.73 -28.78 17.67
CA ILE A 5 -3.37 -29.85 16.90
C ILE A 5 -2.28 -30.82 16.45
N PRO A 6 -2.21 -32.04 17.02
CA PRO A 6 -1.26 -33.05 16.56
C PRO A 6 -1.71 -33.59 15.19
N VAL A 7 -0.84 -33.46 14.19
CA VAL A 7 -1.08 -34.02 12.84
C VAL A 7 -0.35 -35.35 12.74
N THR A 8 -1.05 -36.44 13.03
CA THR A 8 -0.55 -37.82 12.91
C THR A 8 -1.54 -38.64 12.09
N LEU A 9 -1.04 -39.65 11.35
CA LEU A 9 -1.89 -40.55 10.57
C LEU A 9 -2.92 -41.23 11.50
N GLY A 10 -4.20 -41.21 11.12
CA GLY A 10 -5.30 -41.76 11.92
C GLY A 10 -5.86 -40.82 13.00
N ASN A 11 -5.30 -39.62 13.18
CA ASN A 11 -5.87 -38.64 14.10
C ASN A 11 -6.96 -37.80 13.42
N ILE A 12 -8.19 -37.92 13.92
CA ILE A 12 -9.36 -37.15 13.45
C ILE A 12 -9.54 -35.81 14.18
N ALA A 13 -8.72 -35.48 15.18
CA ALA A 13 -8.76 -34.20 15.88
C ALA A 13 -8.70 -32.96 14.95
N PRO A 14 -7.99 -32.97 13.79
CA PRO A 14 -8.06 -31.88 12.83
C PRO A 14 -9.45 -31.68 12.21
N LEU A 15 -10.27 -32.75 12.13
CA LEU A 15 -11.61 -32.70 11.55
C LEU A 15 -12.67 -32.17 12.53
N SER A 16 -12.40 -32.20 13.85
CA SER A 16 -13.30 -31.65 14.87
C SER A 16 -13.08 -30.15 15.11
N LEU A 17 -12.11 -29.53 14.44
CA LEU A 17 -11.87 -28.10 14.55
C LEU A 17 -12.97 -27.34 13.84
N THR A 18 -13.61 -26.44 14.57
CA THR A 18 -14.46 -25.41 13.96
C THR A 18 -13.60 -24.63 12.96
N PRO A 19 -14.00 -24.55 11.67
CA PRO A 19 -13.25 -23.77 10.69
C PRO A 19 -13.10 -22.35 11.20
N PHE A 20 -11.88 -21.83 11.20
CA PHE A 20 -11.63 -20.47 11.59
C PHE A 20 -12.40 -19.55 10.64
N ARG A 21 -13.39 -18.83 11.20
CA ARG A 21 -14.12 -17.77 10.51
C ARG A 21 -13.49 -16.46 10.93
N PRO A 22 -12.50 -15.93 10.17
CA PRO A 22 -11.98 -14.62 10.49
C PRO A 22 -13.12 -13.60 10.44
N GLY A 23 -13.13 -12.69 11.42
CA GLY A 23 -13.94 -11.47 11.31
C GLY A 23 -13.36 -10.55 10.23
N ARG A 24 -13.44 -9.24 10.46
CA ARG A 24 -12.79 -8.28 9.54
C ARG A 24 -11.27 -8.48 9.56
N MET A 25 -10.70 -8.68 8.37
CA MET A 25 -9.25 -8.80 8.19
C MET A 25 -8.66 -7.51 7.63
N ALA A 26 -7.48 -7.15 8.12
CA ALA A 26 -6.72 -6.02 7.63
C ALA A 26 -5.41 -6.48 6.98
N LEU A 27 -5.04 -5.84 5.88
CA LEU A 27 -3.72 -5.98 5.26
C LEU A 27 -2.92 -4.71 5.56
N VAL A 28 -1.80 -4.87 6.24
CA VAL A 28 -0.90 -3.77 6.59
C VAL A 28 0.39 -3.93 5.79
N CYS A 29 0.76 -2.89 5.05
CA CYS A 29 2.01 -2.82 4.31
C CYS A 29 2.84 -1.64 4.80
N GLU A 30 3.97 -1.95 5.40
CA GLU A 30 4.91 -0.96 5.91
C GLU A 30 5.67 -0.26 4.79
N GLY A 31 6.28 0.88 5.14
CA GLY A 31 7.21 1.58 4.27
C GLY A 31 8.58 0.91 4.26
N GLY A 32 9.38 1.21 3.23
CA GLY A 32 10.74 0.67 3.14
C GLY A 32 11.54 1.13 1.92
N GLY A 33 11.07 2.18 1.22
CA GLY A 33 11.64 2.60 -0.06
C GLY A 33 11.73 1.42 -1.04
N GLN A 34 12.93 1.20 -1.57
CA GLN A 34 13.20 0.11 -2.52
C GLN A 34 13.03 -1.29 -1.92
N ARG A 35 13.16 -1.46 -0.59
CA ARG A 35 12.92 -2.76 0.07
C ARG A 35 11.45 -3.20 -0.01
N GLY A 36 10.55 -2.28 -0.35
CA GLY A 36 9.17 -2.59 -0.72
C GLY A 36 9.03 -3.53 -1.91
N ILE A 37 10.12 -3.90 -2.60
CA ILE A 37 10.12 -4.89 -3.69
C ILE A 37 9.64 -6.26 -3.22
N PHE A 38 9.94 -6.63 -1.96
CA PHE A 38 9.45 -7.86 -1.37
C PHE A 38 7.92 -7.82 -1.23
N THR A 39 7.38 -6.74 -0.66
CA THR A 39 5.94 -6.53 -0.55
C THR A 39 5.27 -6.53 -1.94
N ALA A 40 5.88 -5.90 -2.95
CA ALA A 40 5.36 -5.92 -4.31
C ALA A 40 5.23 -7.35 -4.86
N GLY A 41 6.23 -8.20 -4.63
CA GLY A 41 6.19 -9.61 -5.03
C GLY A 41 5.10 -10.41 -4.31
N VAL A 42 4.93 -10.20 -3.00
CA VAL A 42 3.86 -10.86 -2.22
C VAL A 42 2.47 -10.45 -2.73
N LEU A 43 2.26 -9.16 -3.01
CA LEU A 43 0.97 -8.69 -3.53
C LEU A 43 0.72 -9.13 -4.98
N ASP A 44 1.77 -9.24 -5.80
CA ASP A 44 1.68 -9.85 -7.13
C ASP A 44 1.23 -11.30 -7.05
N GLU A 45 1.77 -12.09 -6.11
CA GLU A 45 1.31 -13.47 -5.88
C GLU A 45 -0.12 -13.53 -5.36
N PHE A 46 -0.54 -12.57 -4.52
CA PHE A 46 -1.95 -12.48 -4.10
C PHE A 46 -2.87 -12.21 -5.29
N MET A 47 -2.51 -11.30 -6.20
CA MET A 47 -3.28 -11.08 -7.44
C MET A 47 -3.29 -12.33 -8.32
N ARG A 48 -2.15 -13.01 -8.48
CA ARG A 48 -2.06 -14.26 -9.25
C ARG A 48 -2.99 -15.34 -8.69
N ALA A 49 -3.05 -15.47 -7.36
CA ALA A 49 -3.91 -16.42 -6.67
C ALA A 49 -5.37 -15.95 -6.51
N GLN A 50 -5.73 -14.77 -7.03
CA GLN A 50 -7.04 -14.13 -6.80
C GLN A 50 -7.39 -14.01 -5.31
N PHE A 51 -6.37 -13.84 -4.47
CA PHE A 51 -6.48 -13.81 -3.03
C PHE A 51 -6.63 -12.37 -2.55
N ASN A 52 -7.84 -11.99 -2.13
CA ASN A 52 -8.10 -10.68 -1.52
C ASN A 52 -9.23 -10.71 -0.46
N PRO A 53 -9.05 -11.45 0.65
CA PRO A 53 -10.10 -11.59 1.67
C PRO A 53 -10.14 -10.40 2.67
N PHE A 54 -9.32 -9.37 2.43
CA PHE A 54 -9.14 -8.24 3.35
C PHE A 54 -10.27 -7.22 3.23
N HIS A 55 -10.59 -6.56 4.33
CA HIS A 55 -11.61 -5.52 4.41
C HIS A 55 -10.98 -4.14 4.58
N LEU A 56 -9.82 -4.09 5.25
CA LEU A 56 -9.09 -2.87 5.55
C LEU A 56 -7.68 -2.97 4.99
N TYR A 57 -7.18 -1.87 4.44
CA TYR A 57 -5.83 -1.76 3.90
C TYR A 57 -5.13 -0.58 4.57
N PHE A 58 -3.93 -0.79 5.09
CA PHE A 58 -3.13 0.25 5.73
C PHE A 58 -1.74 0.28 5.09
N GLY A 59 -1.38 1.40 4.49
CA GLY A 59 -0.11 1.57 3.80
C GLY A 59 0.69 2.75 4.31
N THR A 60 2.00 2.57 4.50
CA THR A 60 2.91 3.69 4.78
C THR A 60 3.96 3.79 3.67
N SER A 61 4.16 4.98 3.09
CA SER A 61 5.18 5.23 2.05
C SER A 61 5.13 4.17 0.92
N ALA A 62 6.20 3.41 0.69
CA ALA A 62 6.26 2.33 -0.30
C ALA A 62 5.16 1.26 -0.13
N GLY A 63 4.72 1.00 1.10
CA GLY A 63 3.60 0.09 1.36
C GLY A 63 2.27 0.64 0.84
N ALA A 64 2.05 1.95 0.92
CA ALA A 64 0.87 2.58 0.33
C ALA A 64 0.91 2.51 -1.21
N GLN A 65 2.09 2.70 -1.82
CA GLN A 65 2.26 2.59 -3.27
C GLN A 65 1.96 1.17 -3.76
N ASN A 66 2.48 0.16 -3.07
CA ASN A 66 2.23 -1.25 -3.39
C ASN A 66 0.74 -1.64 -3.19
N LEU A 67 0.11 -1.19 -2.10
CA LEU A 67 -1.31 -1.42 -1.88
C LEU A 67 -2.19 -0.73 -2.93
N SER A 68 -1.80 0.45 -3.39
CA SER A 68 -2.54 1.14 -4.46
C SER A 68 -2.55 0.31 -5.75
N ALA A 69 -1.41 -0.24 -6.14
CA ALA A 69 -1.32 -1.15 -7.29
C ALA A 69 -2.12 -2.44 -7.11
N TYR A 70 -2.09 -3.02 -5.91
CA TYR A 70 -2.83 -4.23 -5.57
C TYR A 70 -4.36 -4.01 -5.63
N LEU A 71 -4.85 -2.89 -5.09
CA LEU A 71 -6.27 -2.53 -5.13
C LEU A 71 -6.74 -2.21 -6.55
N CYS A 72 -5.86 -1.70 -7.41
CA CYS A 72 -6.15 -1.51 -8.83
C CYS A 72 -6.00 -2.81 -9.65
N ASN A 73 -5.64 -3.93 -9.03
CA ASN A 73 -5.39 -5.22 -9.67
C ASN A 73 -4.35 -5.14 -10.82
N GLN A 74 -3.24 -4.45 -10.58
CA GLN A 74 -2.18 -4.22 -11.59
C GLN A 74 -0.89 -4.99 -11.26
N PRO A 75 -0.78 -6.27 -11.65
CA PRO A 75 0.39 -7.08 -11.36
C PRO A 75 1.66 -6.52 -11.99
N GLY A 76 2.77 -6.59 -11.25
CA GLY A 76 4.08 -6.12 -11.67
C GLY A 76 4.26 -4.60 -11.63
N TYR A 77 3.24 -3.83 -11.22
CA TYR A 77 3.34 -2.38 -11.12
C TYR A 77 4.40 -1.95 -10.10
N GLY A 78 4.29 -2.43 -8.85
CA GLY A 78 5.22 -2.09 -7.77
C GLY A 78 6.66 -2.46 -8.13
N ARG A 79 6.86 -3.66 -8.71
CA ARG A 79 8.16 -4.11 -9.23
C ARG A 79 8.72 -3.16 -10.29
N LYS A 80 7.93 -2.74 -11.28
CA LYS A 80 8.37 -1.82 -12.34
C LYS A 80 8.74 -0.45 -11.76
N VAL A 81 7.93 0.09 -10.85
CA VAL A 81 8.21 1.37 -10.17
C VAL A 81 9.56 1.31 -9.45
N ILE A 82 9.76 0.29 -8.63
CA ILE A 82 11.01 0.13 -7.88
C ILE A 82 12.20 -0.09 -8.82
N MET A 83 12.13 -1.06 -9.73
CA MET A 83 13.29 -1.42 -10.55
C MET A 83 13.67 -0.40 -11.62
N ARG A 84 12.71 0.40 -12.12
CA ARG A 84 12.92 1.28 -13.28
C ARG A 84 12.84 2.77 -12.99
N TYR A 85 12.08 3.17 -11.98
CA TYR A 85 11.91 4.59 -11.66
C TYR A 85 12.77 4.99 -10.47
N THR A 86 12.87 4.14 -9.45
CA THR A 86 13.69 4.47 -8.27
C THR A 86 15.20 4.31 -8.50
N THR A 87 15.60 3.75 -9.63
CA THR A 87 17.01 3.56 -10.06
C THR A 87 17.47 4.66 -11.01
N ARG A 88 16.59 5.59 -11.40
CA ARG A 88 16.90 6.69 -12.32
C ARG A 88 17.55 7.86 -11.58
N ARG A 89 18.45 8.56 -12.27
CA ARG A 89 19.16 9.73 -11.72
C ARG A 89 18.20 10.88 -11.39
N GLU A 90 17.08 10.95 -12.11
CA GLU A 90 16.02 11.93 -11.87
C GLU A 90 15.31 11.66 -10.54
N PHE A 91 15.24 10.40 -10.11
CA PHE A 91 14.70 10.03 -8.81
C PHE A 91 15.73 10.17 -7.69
N PHE A 92 16.97 9.74 -7.93
CA PHE A 92 18.07 9.84 -6.98
C PHE A 92 19.18 10.72 -7.56
N ASP A 93 19.20 11.98 -7.12
CA ASP A 93 20.14 13.00 -7.61
C ASP A 93 21.04 13.51 -6.48
N PRO A 94 22.24 12.93 -6.29
CA PRO A 94 23.20 13.38 -5.28
C PRO A 94 23.68 14.82 -5.51
N LEU A 95 23.78 15.26 -6.78
CA LEU A 95 24.21 16.62 -7.12
C LEU A 95 23.15 17.66 -6.73
N ARG A 96 21.87 17.31 -6.83
CA ARG A 96 20.76 18.13 -6.34
C ARG A 96 20.79 18.28 -4.82
N PHE A 97 21.13 17.21 -4.10
CA PHE A 97 21.26 17.26 -2.65
C PHE A 97 22.40 18.17 -2.19
N VAL A 98 23.57 18.09 -2.86
CA VAL A 98 24.73 18.97 -2.56
C VAL A 98 24.41 20.45 -2.82
N ARG A 99 23.47 20.75 -3.73
CA ARG A 99 22.98 22.11 -4.01
C ARG A 99 21.85 22.57 -3.08
N GLY A 100 21.55 21.83 -2.01
CA GLY A 100 20.50 22.17 -1.03
C GLY A 100 19.09 21.67 -1.38
N GLY A 101 18.94 20.81 -2.40
CA GLY A 101 17.66 20.21 -2.78
C GLY A 101 17.39 18.85 -2.14
N ASN A 102 16.24 18.24 -2.45
CA ASN A 102 15.89 16.89 -1.97
C ASN A 102 16.72 15.81 -2.70
N LEU A 103 17.25 14.85 -1.94
CA LEU A 103 17.97 13.69 -2.48
C LEU A 103 17.07 12.76 -3.30
N ILE A 104 15.79 12.70 -2.94
CA ILE A 104 14.77 11.88 -3.60
C ILE A 104 13.72 12.81 -4.20
N ASP A 105 13.49 12.68 -5.50
CA ASP A 105 12.42 13.41 -6.20
C ASP A 105 11.15 12.55 -6.29
N LEU A 106 10.32 12.66 -5.24
CA LEU A 106 9.02 11.97 -5.20
C LEU A 106 8.01 12.58 -6.16
N ASP A 107 8.14 13.86 -6.50
CA ASP A 107 7.20 14.54 -7.40
C ASP A 107 7.40 14.04 -8.82
N TRP A 108 8.66 13.98 -9.27
CA TRP A 108 9.03 13.36 -10.53
C TRP A 108 8.53 11.90 -10.62
N LEU A 109 8.64 11.13 -9.54
CA LEU A 109 8.15 9.74 -9.50
C LEU A 109 6.64 9.68 -9.70
N VAL A 110 5.87 10.48 -8.96
CA VAL A 110 4.40 10.51 -9.03
C VAL A 110 3.95 10.95 -10.43
N GLU A 111 4.51 12.03 -10.96
CA GLU A 111 4.15 12.55 -12.29
C GLU A 111 4.53 11.55 -13.40
N SER A 112 5.74 11.00 -13.34
CA SER A 112 6.21 10.05 -14.35
C SER A 112 5.40 8.75 -14.34
N THR A 113 5.00 8.27 -13.16
CA THR A 113 4.18 7.06 -13.05
C THR A 113 2.74 7.34 -13.47
N ALA A 114 2.14 8.47 -13.07
CA ALA A 114 0.80 8.86 -13.51
C ALA A 114 0.71 9.01 -15.05
N ALA A 115 1.74 9.58 -15.69
CA ALA A 115 1.76 9.77 -17.13
C ALA A 115 2.00 8.47 -17.92
N ARG A 116 2.89 7.59 -17.45
CA ARG A 116 3.34 6.41 -18.23
C ARG A 116 2.65 5.11 -17.83
N MET A 117 2.18 5.03 -16.59
CA MET A 117 1.59 3.85 -15.98
C MET A 117 0.46 4.30 -15.04
N PRO A 118 -0.64 4.87 -15.56
CA PRO A 118 -1.73 5.31 -14.71
C PRO A 118 -2.34 4.13 -13.93
N LEU A 119 -2.74 4.40 -12.68
CA LEU A 119 -3.48 3.43 -11.89
C LEU A 119 -4.90 3.26 -12.42
N GLN A 120 -5.40 2.02 -12.45
CA GLN A 120 -6.77 1.70 -12.82
C GLN A 120 -7.73 1.96 -11.64
N MET A 121 -8.02 3.24 -11.41
CA MET A 121 -8.80 3.68 -10.25
C MET A 121 -10.23 3.13 -10.23
N ASP A 122 -10.83 2.83 -11.38
CA ASP A 122 -12.16 2.24 -11.47
C ASP A 122 -12.22 0.85 -10.82
N THR A 123 -11.14 0.06 -10.93
CA THR A 123 -11.04 -1.24 -10.29
C THR A 123 -11.04 -1.10 -8.77
N ALA A 124 -10.27 -0.14 -8.26
CA ALA A 124 -10.22 0.14 -6.83
C ALA A 124 -11.56 0.72 -6.31
N ALA A 125 -12.22 1.57 -7.09
CA ALA A 125 -13.52 2.15 -6.72
C ALA A 125 -14.57 1.07 -6.43
N ARG A 126 -14.68 0.04 -7.28
CA ARG A 126 -15.61 -1.08 -7.07
C ARG A 126 -15.36 -1.83 -5.76
N LEU A 127 -14.09 -1.94 -5.33
CA LEU A 127 -13.75 -2.55 -4.03
C LEU A 127 -14.21 -1.68 -2.86
N PHE A 128 -14.15 -0.35 -3.00
CA PHE A 128 -14.62 0.56 -1.95
C PHE A 128 -16.15 0.60 -1.87
N ASP A 129 -16.83 0.54 -3.02
CA ASP A 129 -18.28 0.41 -3.09
C ASP A 129 -18.77 -0.90 -2.43
N SER A 130 -17.95 -1.96 -2.48
CA SER A 130 -18.21 -3.22 -1.76
C SER A 130 -17.92 -3.16 -0.25
N GLY A 131 -17.63 -1.98 0.30
CA GLY A 131 -17.41 -1.77 1.73
C GLY A 131 -15.97 -1.98 2.22
N LYS A 132 -14.99 -2.13 1.32
CA LYS A 132 -13.57 -2.15 1.71
C LYS A 132 -13.06 -0.73 1.98
N SER A 133 -11.98 -0.58 2.75
CA SER A 133 -11.42 0.75 3.05
C SER A 133 -9.90 0.76 3.00
N PHE A 134 -9.33 1.80 2.40
CA PHE A 134 -7.88 1.99 2.28
C PHE A 134 -7.43 3.27 2.99
N TYR A 135 -6.47 3.11 3.90
CA TYR A 135 -5.82 4.17 4.65
C TYR A 135 -4.35 4.21 4.27
N MET A 136 -3.84 5.41 4.02
CA MET A 136 -2.43 5.61 3.68
C MET A 136 -1.80 6.75 4.48
N CYS A 137 -0.52 6.60 4.77
CA CYS A 137 0.33 7.63 5.35
C CYS A 137 1.54 7.88 4.45
N ALA A 138 1.76 9.13 4.06
CA ALA A 138 2.95 9.56 3.33
C ALA A 138 3.40 10.93 3.85
N CYS A 139 4.71 11.08 4.06
CA CYS A 139 5.32 12.34 4.51
C CYS A 139 6.19 12.93 3.39
N ARG A 140 6.09 14.25 3.22
CA ARG A 140 6.82 15.04 2.23
C ARG A 140 7.83 15.94 2.97
N GLY A 141 8.89 15.36 3.54
CA GLY A 141 9.99 16.10 4.19
C GLY A 141 10.62 15.45 5.43
N MET A 142 11.94 15.66 5.63
CA MET A 142 12.74 15.07 6.72
C MET A 142 12.73 15.89 8.03
N ILE A 143 12.31 17.15 8.05
CA ILE A 143 12.09 17.91 9.30
C ILE A 143 10.86 18.80 9.09
N THR A 144 9.69 18.32 9.50
CA THR A 144 8.56 19.14 9.94
C THR A 144 7.49 18.21 10.51
N ARG A 145 7.12 18.44 11.77
CA ARG A 145 6.10 17.71 12.53
C ARG A 145 4.70 17.90 11.92
N ARG A 146 4.41 17.25 10.80
CA ARG A 146 3.05 17.20 10.24
C ARG A 146 2.82 15.90 9.50
N ALA A 147 2.28 14.91 10.22
CA ALA A 147 1.60 13.79 9.60
C ALA A 147 0.42 14.36 8.80
N ILE A 148 0.45 14.24 7.47
CA ILE A 148 -0.65 14.65 6.61
C ILE A 148 -1.69 13.53 6.66
N SER A 149 -2.63 13.66 7.59
CA SER A 149 -3.95 13.01 7.53
C SER A 149 -4.94 14.10 7.14
N ARG A 150 -5.32 14.17 5.86
CA ARG A 150 -6.32 15.14 5.38
C ARG A 150 -7.53 14.43 4.80
N ARG A 151 -8.68 14.75 5.40
CA ARG A 151 -10.03 14.64 4.83
C ARG A 151 -10.06 15.51 3.57
N GLN A 152 -10.40 14.91 2.42
CA GLN A 152 -10.44 15.62 1.14
C GLN A 152 -11.54 16.69 1.15
N ASN A 153 -11.14 17.96 1.05
CA ASN A 153 -11.92 19.05 0.48
C ASN A 153 -10.92 19.99 -0.21
N LYS A 154 -10.87 19.90 -1.54
CA LYS A 154 -10.24 20.78 -2.54
C LYS A 154 -8.77 21.22 -2.32
N THR A 155 -8.00 21.14 -3.41
CA THR A 155 -6.65 21.69 -3.68
C THR A 155 -5.41 20.89 -3.21
N GLY A 156 -4.67 20.40 -4.22
CA GLY A 156 -3.22 20.08 -4.25
C GLY A 156 -2.70 18.97 -3.32
N LEU A 157 -2.19 17.85 -3.87
CA LEU A 157 -1.51 16.85 -3.02
C LEU A 157 -1.58 15.35 -3.39
N ILE A 158 -0.81 14.84 -4.35
CA ILE A 158 -0.57 13.40 -4.68
C ILE A 158 -1.79 12.65 -5.25
N SER A 159 -1.80 12.48 -6.58
CA SER A 159 -2.79 11.69 -7.31
C SER A 159 -2.59 10.18 -7.09
N PHE A 160 -3.20 9.62 -6.04
CA PHE A 160 -3.42 8.18 -5.87
C PHE A 160 -4.75 7.86 -5.15
N ALA A 161 -5.74 8.75 -5.21
CA ALA A 161 -7.02 8.58 -4.51
C ALA A 161 -8.21 8.57 -5.49
N PRO A 162 -9.17 7.63 -5.37
CA PRO A 162 -10.43 7.68 -6.12
C PRO A 162 -11.32 8.82 -5.62
N PRO A 163 -12.30 9.28 -6.43
CA PRO A 163 -13.20 10.35 -6.05
C PRO A 163 -14.15 9.92 -4.90
N ALA A 164 -14.47 10.90 -4.05
CA ALA A 164 -15.24 10.83 -2.80
C ALA A 164 -16.67 10.20 -2.90
N PRO A 165 -17.32 9.80 -1.77
CA PRO A 165 -17.01 10.14 -0.38
C PRO A 165 -16.87 8.93 0.56
N TYR A 166 -15.70 8.73 1.17
CA TYR A 166 -15.49 7.68 2.17
C TYR A 166 -14.82 8.22 3.45
N ARG A 167 -15.25 7.68 4.61
CA ARG A 167 -14.95 8.13 5.97
C ARG A 167 -13.48 7.93 6.36
N VAL A 168 -12.85 8.98 6.90
CA VAL A 168 -11.50 8.96 7.49
C VAL A 168 -11.58 9.22 8.99
N SER A 169 -11.07 8.28 9.79
CA SER A 169 -10.84 8.46 11.24
C SER A 169 -9.34 8.68 11.48
N THR A 170 -9.00 9.74 12.19
CA THR A 170 -7.65 10.02 12.68
C THR A 170 -7.33 9.10 13.86
N VAL A 171 -6.28 8.28 13.77
CA VAL A 171 -5.65 7.66 14.95
C VAL A 171 -4.65 8.68 15.50
N PRO A 172 -4.84 9.22 16.73
CA PRO A 172 -3.85 10.09 17.35
C PRO A 172 -2.54 9.31 17.51
N ALA A 173 -1.42 9.94 17.17
CA ALA A 173 -0.11 9.40 17.56
C ALA A 173 -0.11 9.27 19.09
N LEU A 174 0.06 8.03 19.58
CA LEU A 174 0.27 7.76 21.00
C LEU A 174 1.48 8.57 21.46
N ARG A 175 1.26 9.37 22.52
CA ARG A 175 2.30 10.14 23.22
C ARG A 175 3.25 9.21 23.95
#